data_AF-B4FA92-F1
#
_entry.id   AF-B4FA92-F1
#
_cell.length_a   1.000
_cell.length_b   1.000
_cell.length_c   1.000
_cell.angle_alpha   90.00
_cell.angle_beta   90.00
_cell.angle_gamma   90.00
#
_symmetry.space_group_name_H-M   'P 1'
#
loop_
_entity.id
_entity.type
_entity.pdbx_description
1 polymer ?
#
loop_
_entity_poly.entity_id
_entity_poly.type
_entity_poly.pdbx_seq_one_letter_code
_entity_poly.pdbx_strand_id
1 'polypeptide(L)'
;MEYGFGAHQFPASGVFEVEPKSCPGFIYRRSVWMGTTDLSRAEFRSFIENLAGKYNGNTYHLISKNCNHFTDDVCKSLTKKSIPGWVNRLARVGWYHQFNLSLSCHASEFRYLISFPPMFRFIF
;
A
#
# COMPACT_ATOMS: atom_id res chain seq x y z
N MET A 1 -1.07 -13.39 3.52
CA MET A 1 -1.79 -12.25 2.90
C MET A 1 -0.97 -10.98 3.06
N GLU A 2 -0.70 -10.30 1.95
CA GLU A 2 -0.10 -8.98 1.86
C GLU A 2 -1.12 -8.05 1.18
N TYR A 3 -1.25 -6.81 1.66
CA TYR A 3 -2.19 -5.82 1.13
C TYR A 3 -1.44 -4.65 0.54
N GLY A 4 -1.83 -4.23 -0.67
CA GLY A 4 -1.27 -3.09 -1.38
C GLY A 4 -2.38 -2.16 -1.89
N PHE A 5 -1.98 -0.97 -2.34
CA PHE A 5 -2.87 -0.02 -3.04
C PHE A 5 -2.27 0.29 -4.40
N GLY A 6 -3.07 0.18 -5.46
CA GLY A 6 -2.67 0.36 -6.86
C GLY A 6 -3.58 1.32 -7.63
N ALA A 7 -3.11 1.74 -8.81
CA ALA A 7 -3.85 2.62 -9.70
C ALA A 7 -4.74 1.82 -10.67
N HIS A 8 -5.97 2.28 -10.88
CA HIS A 8 -6.86 1.82 -11.96
C HIS A 8 -7.91 2.90 -12.28
N GLN A 9 -8.57 2.84 -13.43
CA GLN A 9 -9.45 3.93 -13.89
C GLN A 9 -10.81 4.01 -13.17
N PHE A 10 -11.27 2.91 -12.56
CA PHE A 10 -12.61 2.82 -11.97
C PHE A 10 -12.75 3.53 -10.62
N PRO A 11 -13.94 4.08 -10.28
CA PRO A 11 -14.25 4.65 -8.96
C PRO A 11 -14.54 3.56 -7.91
N ALA A 12 -13.64 2.59 -7.80
CA ALA A 12 -13.68 1.46 -6.88
C ALA A 12 -12.37 1.39 -6.08
N SER A 13 -12.34 0.57 -5.02
CA SER A 13 -11.13 0.34 -4.22
C SER A 13 -9.97 -0.18 -5.08
N GLY A 14 -8.86 0.57 -5.07
CA GLY A 14 -7.58 0.11 -5.60
C GLY A 14 -6.77 -0.70 -4.59
N VAL A 15 -7.30 -0.95 -3.40
CA VAL A 15 -6.69 -1.86 -2.42
C VAL A 15 -6.87 -3.30 -2.91
N PHE A 16 -5.77 -4.03 -2.96
CA PHE A 16 -5.69 -5.41 -3.42
C PHE A 16 -4.98 -6.30 -2.39
N GLU A 17 -5.17 -7.61 -2.54
CA GLU A 17 -4.52 -8.64 -1.74
C GLU A 17 -3.67 -9.54 -2.64
N VAL A 18 -2.45 -9.86 -2.22
CA VAL A 18 -1.52 -10.77 -2.89
C VAL A 18 -0.86 -11.72 -1.88
N GLU A 19 -0.24 -12.78 -2.39
CA GLU A 19 0.64 -13.62 -1.59
C GLU A 19 1.91 -12.81 -1.22
N PRO A 20 2.36 -12.81 0.06
CA PRO A 20 3.49 -12.01 0.48
C PRO A 20 4.74 -12.19 -0.38
N LYS A 21 5.46 -11.10 -0.61
CA LYS A 21 6.69 -11.05 -1.44
C LYS A 21 6.47 -11.32 -2.93
N SER A 22 5.23 -11.55 -3.36
CA SER A 22 4.90 -12.07 -4.69
C SER A 22 4.02 -11.11 -5.50
N CYS A 23 4.02 -9.81 -5.16
CA CYS A 23 3.27 -8.78 -5.89
C CYS A 23 3.75 -8.70 -7.35
N PRO A 24 2.89 -8.96 -8.36
CA PRO A 24 3.28 -8.91 -9.77
C PRO A 24 3.85 -7.54 -10.17
N GLY A 25 4.92 -7.55 -10.97
CA GLY A 25 5.62 -6.34 -11.41
C GLY A 25 6.60 -5.74 -10.41
N PHE A 26 6.76 -6.32 -9.21
CA PHE A 26 7.70 -5.85 -8.19
C PHE A 26 8.71 -6.95 -7.81
N ILE A 27 9.91 -6.53 -7.40
CA ILE A 27 10.95 -7.41 -6.88
C ILE A 27 11.05 -7.19 -5.37
N TYR A 28 10.75 -8.22 -4.58
CA TYR A 28 10.98 -8.23 -3.14
C TYR A 28 12.46 -7.95 -2.82
N ARG A 29 12.72 -7.05 -1.87
CA ARG A 29 14.06 -6.81 -1.31
C ARG A 29 14.14 -7.17 0.17
N ARG A 30 13.16 -6.75 0.99
CA ARG A 30 13.15 -7.03 2.44
C ARG A 30 11.78 -6.91 3.10
N SER A 31 11.62 -7.59 4.23
CA SER A 31 10.55 -7.27 5.21
C SER A 31 11.07 -6.31 6.28
N VAL A 32 10.20 -5.43 6.77
CA VAL A 32 10.42 -4.65 8.01
C VAL A 32 9.29 -4.98 8.98
N TRP A 33 9.66 -5.30 10.22
CA TRP A 33 8.68 -5.55 11.28
C TRP A 33 8.18 -4.23 11.88
N MET A 34 6.86 -4.04 11.91
CA MET A 34 6.22 -2.80 12.34
C MET A 34 5.54 -2.91 13.72
N GLY A 35 5.21 -4.12 14.16
CA GLY A 35 4.50 -4.37 15.42
C GLY A 35 3.65 -5.64 15.36
N THR A 36 2.75 -5.77 16.33
CA THR A 36 1.69 -6.77 16.43
C THR A 36 0.33 -6.07 16.56
N THR A 37 -0.76 -6.83 16.45
CA THR A 37 -2.11 -6.37 16.74
C THR A 37 -2.89 -7.54 17.33
N ASP A 38 -3.83 -7.23 18.22
CA ASP A 38 -4.67 -8.23 18.91
C ASP A 38 -5.96 -8.54 18.13
N LEU A 39 -6.18 -7.88 16.98
CA LEU A 39 -7.31 -8.16 16.09
C LEU A 39 -7.24 -9.60 15.55
N SER A 40 -8.37 -10.30 15.59
CA SER A 40 -8.55 -11.55 14.85
C SER A 40 -8.46 -11.32 13.34
N ARG A 41 -8.33 -12.41 12.57
CA ARG A 41 -8.37 -12.35 11.10
C ARG A 41 -9.61 -11.62 10.57
N ALA A 42 -10.78 -11.91 11.14
CA ALA A 42 -12.05 -11.37 10.65
C ALA A 42 -12.09 -9.86 10.88
N GLU A 43 -11.77 -9.41 12.09
CA GLU A 43 -11.70 -7.98 12.43
C GLU A 43 -10.64 -7.25 11.61
N PHE A 44 -9.47 -7.86 11.39
CA PHE A 44 -8.44 -7.27 10.55
C PHE A 44 -8.89 -7.15 9.08
N ARG A 45 -9.57 -8.17 8.54
CA ARG A 45 -10.13 -8.10 7.18
C ARG A 45 -11.16 -6.96 7.09
N SER A 46 -12.10 -6.88 8.03
CA SER A 46 -13.08 -5.78 8.06
C SER A 46 -12.43 -4.41 8.28
N PHE A 47 -11.32 -4.32 9.03
CA PHE A 47 -10.52 -3.11 9.13
C PHE A 47 -9.93 -2.69 7.76
N ILE A 48 -9.37 -3.63 6.99
CA ILE A 48 -8.86 -3.36 5.65
C ILE A 48 -9.99 -2.98 4.69
N GLU A 49 -11.13 -3.67 4.72
CA GLU A 49 -12.31 -3.34 3.89
C GLU A 49 -12.83 -1.92 4.18
N ASN A 50 -12.89 -1.51 5.45
CA ASN A 50 -13.25 -0.15 5.86
C ASN A 50 -12.21 0.90 5.42
N LEU A 51 -10.91 0.59 5.52
CA LEU A 51 -9.85 1.49 5.07
C LEU A 51 -9.84 1.63 3.55
N ALA A 52 -10.12 0.55 2.82
CA ALA A 52 -10.16 0.49 1.36
C ALA A 52 -11.19 1.46 0.75
N GLY A 53 -12.28 1.77 1.45
CA GLY A 53 -13.24 2.81 1.06
C GLY A 53 -12.65 4.23 0.93
N LYS A 54 -11.47 4.49 1.52
CA LYS A 54 -10.72 5.76 1.34
C LYS A 54 -9.73 5.71 0.17
N TYR A 55 -9.49 4.54 -0.40
CA TYR A 55 -8.39 4.24 -1.31
C TYR A 55 -8.90 3.72 -2.66
N ASN A 56 -9.71 4.55 -3.34
CA ASN A 56 -10.14 4.26 -4.71
C ASN A 56 -8.97 4.32 -5.69
N GLY A 57 -8.87 3.35 -6.61
CA GLY A 57 -7.74 3.22 -7.55
C GLY A 57 -7.61 4.41 -8.51
N ASN A 58 -8.73 5.07 -8.85
CA ASN A 58 -8.73 6.28 -9.65
C ASN A 58 -8.27 7.54 -8.90
N THR A 59 -7.99 7.42 -7.59
CA THR A 59 -7.38 8.48 -6.77
C THR A 59 -5.90 8.24 -6.49
N TYR A 60 -5.30 7.18 -7.05
CA TYR A 60 -3.88 6.90 -6.89
C TYR A 60 -3.03 8.01 -7.51
N HIS A 61 -2.09 8.55 -6.73
CA HIS A 61 -1.12 9.53 -7.19
C HIS A 61 0.28 9.17 -6.67
N LEU A 62 1.23 9.00 -7.60
CA LEU A 62 2.59 8.49 -7.33
C LEU A 62 3.31 9.21 -6.18
N ILE A 63 3.03 10.50 -5.99
CA ILE A 63 3.72 11.34 -4.99
C ILE A 63 2.89 11.55 -3.71
N SER A 64 1.58 11.77 -3.80
CA SER A 64 0.75 12.23 -2.67
C SER A 64 -0.31 11.23 -2.18
N LYS A 65 -0.57 10.15 -2.93
CA LYS A 65 -1.49 9.08 -2.53
C LYS A 65 -1.10 7.78 -3.24
N ASN A 66 -0.01 7.18 -2.79
CA ASN A 66 0.56 5.94 -3.34
C ASN A 66 0.45 4.79 -2.34
N CYS A 67 0.95 3.59 -2.71
CA CYS A 67 1.00 2.42 -1.85
C CYS A 67 1.61 2.67 -0.46
N ASN A 68 2.66 3.48 -0.34
CA ASN A 68 3.30 3.78 0.94
C ASN A 68 2.39 4.59 1.89
N HIS A 69 1.49 5.42 1.37
CA HIS A 69 0.53 6.17 2.20
C HIS A 69 -0.51 5.23 2.80
N PHE A 70 -1.00 4.28 2.00
CA PHE A 70 -1.87 3.20 2.49
C PHE A 70 -1.16 2.35 3.55
N THR A 71 0.09 1.92 3.32
CA THR A 71 0.88 1.17 4.30
C THR A 71 1.09 1.96 5.59
N ASP A 72 1.31 3.27 5.50
CA ASP A 72 1.47 4.15 6.67
C ASP A 72 0.18 4.29 7.49
N ASP A 73 -0.97 4.46 6.84
CA ASP A 73 -2.28 4.48 7.51
C ASP A 73 -2.59 3.15 8.21
N VAL A 74 -2.27 2.01 7.58
CA VAL A 74 -2.40 0.68 8.21
C VAL A 74 -1.50 0.56 9.44
N CYS A 75 -0.22 0.92 9.32
CA CYS A 75 0.74 0.87 10.42
C CYS A 75 0.33 1.78 11.59
N LYS A 76 -0.03 3.04 11.30
CA LYS A 76 -0.51 4.00 12.31
C LYS A 76 -1.77 3.51 13.01
N SER A 77 -2.71 2.92 12.27
CA SER A 77 -3.96 2.41 12.85
C SER A 77 -3.71 1.25 13.82
N LEU A 78 -2.94 0.25 13.39
CA LEU A 78 -2.74 -1.00 14.11
C LEU A 78 -1.65 -0.93 15.20
N THR A 79 -0.49 -0.33 14.89
CA THR A 79 0.70 -0.38 15.76
C THR A 79 1.06 0.97 16.39
N LYS A 80 0.30 2.03 16.06
CA LYS A 80 0.56 3.43 16.43
C LYS A 80 1.92 3.97 15.96
N LYS A 81 2.54 3.31 14.98
CA LYS A 81 3.85 3.70 14.40
C LYS A 81 3.70 4.01 12.91
N SER A 82 4.42 5.03 12.45
CA SER A 82 4.54 5.36 11.03
C SER A 82 5.59 4.48 10.35
N ILE A 83 5.49 4.28 9.03
CA ILE A 83 6.52 3.57 8.26
C ILE A 83 7.89 4.29 8.32
N PRO A 84 9.02 3.58 8.15
CA PRO A 84 10.33 4.21 8.17
C PRO A 84 10.49 5.29 7.10
N GLY A 85 10.93 6.49 7.48
CA GLY A 85 10.95 7.67 6.59
C GLY A 85 11.82 7.58 5.32
N TRP A 86 12.65 6.54 5.17
CA TRP A 86 13.38 6.25 3.93
C TRP A 86 12.49 5.60 2.85
N VAL A 87 11.39 4.94 3.24
CA VAL A 87 10.47 4.21 2.34
C VAL A 87 9.89 5.16 1.28
N ASN A 88 9.20 6.21 1.73
CA ASN A 88 8.51 7.15 0.84
C ASN A 88 9.42 8.32 0.41
N ARG A 89 10.75 8.18 0.54
CA ARG A 89 11.70 9.28 0.29
C ARG A 89 11.70 9.72 -1.17
N LEU A 90 11.52 8.80 -2.12
CA LEU A 90 11.48 9.12 -3.55
C LEU A 90 10.22 9.90 -3.93
N ALA A 91 9.04 9.53 -3.40
CA ALA A 91 7.83 10.33 -3.57
C ALA A 91 7.99 11.73 -2.96
N ARG A 92 8.60 11.82 -1.77
CA ARG A 92 8.85 13.10 -1.09
C ARG A 92 9.86 13.98 -1.83
N VAL A 93 10.88 13.41 -2.48
CA VAL A 93 11.80 14.11 -3.39
C VAL A 93 11.06 14.51 -4.68
N GLY A 94 10.24 13.60 -5.23
CA GLY A 94 9.37 13.86 -6.37
C GLY A 94 8.43 15.04 -6.15
N TRP A 95 7.91 15.26 -4.95
CA TRP A 95 7.12 16.46 -4.60
C TRP A 95 7.91 17.77 -4.79
N TYR A 96 9.16 17.84 -4.32
CA TYR A 96 10.02 19.01 -4.54
C TYR A 96 10.34 19.23 -6.02
N HIS A 97 10.41 18.16 -6.82
CA HIS A 97 10.60 18.25 -8.28
C HIS A 97 9.31 18.44 -9.08
N GLN A 98 8.13 18.07 -8.59
CA GLN A 98 6.85 18.33 -9.26
C GLN A 98 6.43 19.80 -9.15
N PHE A 99 6.99 20.53 -8.17
CA PHE A 99 7.03 22.00 -8.18
C PHE A 99 7.87 22.59 -9.34
N ASN A 100 8.61 21.76 -10.10
CA ASN A 100 9.48 22.18 -11.20
C ASN A 100 9.20 21.48 -12.55
N LEU A 101 8.60 20.28 -12.55
CA LEU A 101 8.36 19.49 -13.77
C LEU A 101 7.01 18.78 -13.76
N SER A 102 6.03 19.42 -14.41
CA SER A 102 4.84 18.76 -14.94
C SER A 102 5.22 18.00 -16.21
N LEU A 103 5.18 16.65 -16.24
CA LEU A 103 4.77 15.84 -17.41
C LEU A 103 4.87 14.31 -17.17
N SER A 104 3.76 13.63 -17.49
CA SER A 104 3.63 12.25 -18.01
C SER A 104 4.35 11.06 -17.34
N CYS A 105 3.57 10.19 -16.70
CA CYS A 105 3.81 8.74 -16.67
C CYS A 105 2.48 7.97 -16.53
N HIS A 106 2.35 6.82 -17.22
CA HIS A 106 1.23 5.88 -17.13
C HIS A 106 1.81 4.47 -16.99
N ALA A 107 1.23 3.63 -16.12
CA ALA A 107 1.60 2.22 -15.96
C ALA A 107 0.37 1.40 -15.53
N SER A 108 0.24 0.16 -16.02
CA SER A 108 -1.00 -0.63 -15.96
C SER A 108 -0.85 -1.97 -15.23
N GLU A 109 -1.94 -2.33 -14.54
CA GLU A 109 -2.23 -3.47 -13.64
C GLU A 109 -1.74 -4.88 -14.02
N PHE A 110 -1.60 -5.76 -13.00
CA PHE A 110 -1.90 -7.21 -13.09
C PHE A 110 -2.43 -7.78 -11.75
N ARG A 111 -3.07 -8.96 -11.76
CA ARG A 111 -4.14 -9.39 -10.82
C ARG A 111 -3.94 -10.76 -10.12
N TYR A 112 -4.41 -10.87 -8.85
CA TYR A 112 -5.05 -12.04 -8.16
C TYR A 112 -4.30 -13.40 -8.03
N LEU A 113 -4.50 -14.31 -7.04
CA LEU A 113 -5.48 -14.51 -5.92
C LEU A 113 -4.93 -15.56 -4.88
N ILE A 114 -5.46 -15.60 -3.62
CA ILE A 114 -5.38 -16.70 -2.60
C ILE A 114 -4.02 -16.86 -1.85
N SER A 115 -3.86 -17.35 -0.58
CA SER A 115 -4.57 -17.25 0.74
C SER A 115 -3.82 -18.07 1.85
N PHE A 116 -3.69 -17.57 3.10
CA PHE A 116 -3.50 -18.23 4.45
C PHE A 116 -2.98 -17.16 5.50
N PRO A 117 -2.34 -17.40 6.69
CA PRO A 117 -2.62 -16.63 7.93
C PRO A 117 -2.06 -15.18 7.98
N PRO A 118 -2.54 -14.30 8.89
CA PRO A 118 -2.19 -12.88 8.90
C PRO A 118 -0.99 -12.65 9.83
N MET A 119 0.21 -12.60 9.27
CA MET A 119 1.40 -12.17 9.98
C MET A 119 1.92 -10.88 9.33
N PHE A 120 1.94 -9.77 10.07
CA PHE A 120 2.30 -8.45 9.54
C PHE A 120 3.81 -8.35 9.23
N ARG A 121 4.17 -8.69 8.00
CA ARG A 121 5.43 -8.33 7.38
C ARG A 121 5.13 -7.39 6.22
N PHE A 122 5.42 -6.10 6.39
CA PHE A 122 5.42 -5.16 5.27
C PHE A 122 6.75 -5.22 4.53
N ILE A 123 6.67 -5.05 3.22
CA ILE A 123 7.64 -5.54 2.26
C ILE A 123 8.05 -4.39 1.32
N PHE A 124 9.36 -4.30 1.08
CA PHE A 124 10.05 -3.28 0.28
C PHE A 124 11.09 -3.93 -0.63
#